data_AF-A0A2V6J4X0-F1
#
_entry.id   AF-A0A2V6J4X0-F1
#
_cell.length_a   1.000
_cell.length_b   1.000
_cell.length_c   1.000
_cell.angle_alpha   90.00
_cell.angle_beta   90.00
_cell.angle_gamma   90.00
#
_symmetry.space_group_name_H-M   'P 1'
#
loop_
_entity.id
_entity.type
_entity.pdbx_description
1 polymer ?
#
loop_
_entity_poly.entity_id
_entity_poly.type
_entity_poly.pdbx_seq_one_letter_code
_entity_poly.pdbx_strand_id
1 'polypeptide(L)' 'MMAIVGVGLCLLIFFFSARLFGPVGGLIFELLAVFDPNLLAHSALITADVTAAFFFIAAACSYFRLLNAVTSPGF' A
#
# COMPACT_ATOMS: atom_id res chain seq x y z
N MET A 1 10.00 9.72 13.63
CA MET A 1 9.03 8.64 13.92
C MET A 1 8.06 8.46 12.76
N MET A 2 7.27 9.47 12.40
CA MET A 2 6.21 9.32 11.40
C MET A 2 6.70 9.19 9.94
N ALA A 3 7.85 9.78 9.59
CA ALA A 3 8.48 9.57 8.27
C ALA A 3 8.77 8.09 7.97
N ILE A 4 9.11 7.30 8.99
CA ILE A 4 9.35 5.86 8.85
C ILE A 4 8.05 5.14 8.47
N VAL A 5 6.91 5.58 9.00
CA VAL A 5 5.58 5.05 8.66
C VAL A 5 5.21 5.40 7.22
N GLY A 6 5.51 6.62 6.75
CA GLY A 6 5.30 7.02 5.36
C GLY A 6 6.15 6.20 4.37
N VAL A 7 7.42 5.94 4.70
CA VAL A 7 8.28 5.04 3.90
C VAL A 7 7.72 3.61 3.92
N GLY A 8 7.26 3.13 5.08
CA GLY A 8 6.60 1.83 5.21
C GLY A 8 5.33 1.71 4.37
N LEU A 9 4.55 2.79 4.25
CA LEU A 9 3.36 2.86 3.39
C LEU A 9 3.71 2.72 1.91
N CYS A 10 4.74 3.43 1.43
CA CYS A 10 5.20 3.31 0.04
C CYS A 10 5.66 1.88 -0.24
N LEU A 11 6.54 1.33 0.59
CA LEU A 11 6.99 -0.06 0.45
C LEU A 11 5.83 -1.06 0.43
N LEU A 12 4.82 -0.86 1.27
CA LEU A 12 3.62 -1.71 1.29
C LEU A 12 2.86 -1.65 -0.04
N ILE A 13 2.69 -0.45 -0.60
CA ILE A 13 2.04 -0.22 -1.90
C ILE A 13 2.84 -0.92 -3.01
N PHE A 14 4.15 -0.72 -3.05
CA PHE A 14 5.02 -1.39 -4.02
C PHE A 14 4.90 -2.91 -3.95
N PHE A 15 5.10 -3.51 -2.77
CA PHE A 15 5.10 -4.97 -2.63
C PHE A 15 3.74 -5.59 -2.92
N PHE A 16 2.65 -4.92 -2.53
CA PHE A 16 1.31 -5.43 -2.80
C PHE A 16 0.98 -5.35 -4.28
N SER A 17 1.19 -4.19 -4.92
CA SER A 17 0.96 -4.01 -6.35
C SER A 17 1.88 -4.89 -7.19
N ALA A 18 3.14 -5.10 -6.76
CA ALA A 18 4.07 -6.01 -7.42
C ALA A 18 3.60 -7.46 -7.38
N ARG A 19 2.93 -7.87 -6.30
CA ARG A 19 2.36 -9.22 -6.17
C ARG A 19 1.12 -9.44 -7.04
N LEU A 20 0.31 -8.40 -7.25
CA LEU A 20 -0.91 -8.46 -8.07
C LEU A 20 -0.64 -8.34 -9.57
N PHE A 21 0.21 -7.40 -9.96
CA PHE A 21 0.41 -6.99 -11.36
C PHE A 21 1.82 -7.25 -11.88
N GLY A 22 2.67 -7.89 -11.07
CA GLY A 22 4.09 -8.06 -11.36
C GLY A 22 4.91 -6.80 -11.05
N PRO A 23 6.25 -6.88 -11.13
CA PRO A 23 7.16 -5.82 -10.67
C PRO A 23 6.96 -4.47 -11.36
N VAL A 24 6.58 -4.46 -12.64
CA VAL A 24 6.28 -3.22 -13.38
C VAL A 24 5.01 -2.54 -12.85
N GLY A 25 3.97 -3.30 -12.53
CA GLY A 25 2.75 -2.76 -11.92
C GLY A 25 3.01 -2.21 -10.52
N GLY A 26 3.92 -2.83 -9.77
CA GLY A 26 4.43 -2.31 -8.50
C GLY A 26 5.02 -0.90 -8.64
N LEU A 27 5.94 -0.71 -9.60
CA LEU A 27 6.58 0.59 -9.86
C LEU A 27 5.59 1.67 -10.30
N ILE A 28 4.61 1.33 -11.15
CA ILE A 28 3.61 2.29 -11.63
C ILE A 28 2.74 2.78 -10.46
N PHE A 29 2.31 1.88 -9.58
CA PHE A 29 1.51 2.25 -8.40
C PHE A 29 2.32 3.02 -7.36
N GLU A 30 3.59 2.65 -7.16
CA GLU A 30 4.52 3.41 -6.32
C GLU A 30 4.65 4.85 -6.81
N LEU A 31 4.83 5.05 -8.12
CA LEU A 31 4.91 6.39 -8.71
C LEU A 31 3.61 7.18 -8.49
N LEU A 32 2.45 6.57 -8.72
CA LEU A 32 1.16 7.22 -8.45
C LEU A 32 1.02 7.60 -6.97
N ALA A 33 1.47 6.75 -6.04
CA ALA A 33 1.39 7.02 -4.62
C ALA A 33 2.33 8.16 -4.19
N VAL A 34 3.59 8.17 -4.65
CA VAL A 34 4.56 9.21 -4.29
C VAL A 34 4.18 10.58 -4.87
N PHE A 35 3.55 10.61 -6.04
CA PHE A 35 3.07 11.83 -6.68
C PHE A 35 1.61 12.19 -6.35
N ASP A 36 0.97 11.46 -5.42
CA ASP A 36 -0.40 11.79 -5.01
C ASP A 36 -0.42 13.16 -4.30
N PRO A 37 -1.28 14.09 -4.74
CA PRO A 37 -1.31 15.45 -4.19
C PRO A 37 -1.74 15.47 -2.72
N ASN A 38 -2.54 14.51 -2.23
CA ASN A 38 -2.90 14.45 -0.81
C ASN A 38 -1.72 14.01 0.03
N LEU A 39 -0.96 13.01 -0.42
CA LEU A 39 0.27 12.58 0.24
C LEU A 39 1.32 13.70 0.24
N LEU A 40 1.50 14.44 -0.87
CA LEU A 40 2.42 15.57 -0.92
C LEU A 40 1.97 16.72 -0.01
N ALA A 41 0.68 17.07 -0.01
CA ALA A 41 0.14 18.15 0.83
C ALA A 41 0.26 17.84 2.34
N HIS A 42 0.09 16.57 2.72
CA HIS A 42 0.17 16.12 4.12
C HIS A 42 1.54 15.54 4.49
N SER A 43 2.50 15.47 3.56
CA SER A 43 3.85 14.93 3.81
C SER A 43 4.65 15.76 4.81
N ALA A 44 4.40 17.08 4.87
CA ALA A 44 5.06 17.98 5.81
C ALA A 44 4.52 17.84 7.25
N LEU A 45 3.30 17.32 7.40
CA LEU A 45 2.61 17.07 8.66
C LEU A 45 2.23 15.59 8.70
N ILE A 46 3.22 14.72 8.90
CA ILE A 46 2.98 13.27 8.94
C ILE A 46 2.18 12.95 10.21
N THR A 47 0.86 13.04 10.09
CA THR A 47 -0.15 12.88 11.14
C THR A 47 -0.71 11.46 11.17
N ALA A 48 -1.62 11.20 12.11
CA ALA A 48 -2.28 9.91 12.30
C ALA A 48 -2.93 9.35 11.02
N ASP A 49 -3.29 10.21 10.05
CA ASP A 49 -3.84 9.81 8.75
C ASP A 49 -2.94 8.85 7.98
N VAL A 50 -1.61 9.05 8.00
CA VAL A 50 -0.65 8.17 7.29
C VAL A 50 -0.60 6.79 7.96
N THR A 51 -0.67 6.76 9.29
CA THR A 51 -0.74 5.50 10.06
C THR A 51 -2.06 4.78 9.81
N ALA A 52 -3.18 5.50 9.79
CA ALA A 52 -4.49 4.93 9.48
C ALA A 52 -4.51 4.35 8.06
N ALA A 53 -4.04 5.10 7.06
CA ALA A 53 -3.91 4.65 5.68
C ALA A 53 -3.08 3.37 5.56
N PHE A 54 -1.95 3.28 6.29
CA PHE A 54 -1.13 2.06 6.34
C PHE A 54 -1.92 0.84 6.83
N PHE A 55 -2.60 0.96 7.98
CA PHE A 55 -3.36 -0.16 8.52
C PHE A 55 -4.59 -0.52 7.66
N PHE A 56 -5.24 0.47 7.04
CA PHE A 56 -6.35 0.22 6.12
C PHE A 56 -5.91 -0.55 4.87
N ILE A 57 -4.80 -0.14 4.24
CA ILE A 57 -4.26 -0.84 3.08
C ILE A 57 -3.82 -2.25 3.51
N ALA A 58 -3.11 -2.40 4.63
CA ALA A 58 -2.69 -3.71 5.12
C ALA A 58 -3.89 -4.65 5.39
N ALA A 59 -4.97 -4.14 5.97
CA ALA A 59 -6.20 -4.90 6.22
C ALA A 59 -6.87 -5.32 4.90
N ALA A 60 -7.03 -4.38 3.95
CA ALA A 60 -7.59 -4.67 2.63
C ALA A 60 -6.75 -5.71 1.86
N CYS A 61 -5.42 -5.61 1.93
CA CYS A 61 -4.50 -6.56 1.33
C CYS A 61 -4.63 -7.96 1.94
N SER A 62 -4.71 -8.04 3.27
CA SER A 62 -4.88 -9.31 3.98
C SER A 62 -6.22 -9.96 3.65
N TYR A 63 -7.28 -9.15 3.60
CA TYR A 63 -8.62 -9.61 3.21
C TYR A 63 -8.64 -10.11 1.77
N PHE A 64 -8.05 -9.38 0.82
CA PHE A 64 -7.92 -9.84 -0.55
C PHE A 64 -7.14 -11.15 -0.65
N ARG A 65 -6.04 -11.30 0.09
CA ARG A 65 -5.29 -12.56 0.14
C ARG A 65 -6.12 -13.72 0.69
N LEU A 66 -6.90 -13.49 1.74
CA LEU A 66 -7.82 -14.47 2.29
C LEU A 66 -8.87 -14.88 1.25
N LEU A 67 -9.49 -13.92 0.57
CA LEU A 67 -10.49 -14.19 -0.48
C LEU A 67 -9.90 -15.01 -1.63
N ASN A 68 -8.68 -14.70 -2.07
CA ASN A 68 -8.01 -15.50 -3.11
C ASN A 68 -7.68 -16.92 -2.63
N ALA A 69 -7.25 -17.08 -1.37
CA ALA A 69 -6.98 -18.38 -0.78
C ALA A 69 -8.26 -19.23 -0.65
N VAL A 70 -9.40 -18.61 -0.30
CA VAL A 70 -10.69 -19.30 -0.19
C VAL A 70 -11.32 -19.59 -1.55
N THR A 71 -11.16 -18.68 -2.52
CA THR A 71 -11.75 -18.78 -3.87
C THR A 71 -10.98 -19.72 -4.80
N SER A 72 -9.74 -20.11 -4.48
CA SER A 72 -9.05 -21.23 -5.14
C SER A 72 -9.09 -22.51 -4.29
N PRO A 73 -10.23 -23.23 -4.20
CA PRO A 73 -10.23 -24.61 -3.77
C PRO A 73 -9.88 -25.46 -4.99
N GLY A 74 -8.59 -25.66 -5.28
CA GLY A 74 -8.19 -26.35 -6.50
C GLY A 74 -6.71 -26.69 -6.59
N PHE A 75 -6.25 -27.57 -5.71
CA PHE A 75 -5.24 -28.58 -6.03
C PHE A 75 -5.76 -29.93 -5.52
#